data_AF-A0A553YVA3-F1
#
_entry.id   AF-A0A553YVA3-F1
#
_cell.length_a   1.000
_cell.length_b   1.000
_cell.length_c   1.000
_cell.angle_alpha   90.00
_cell.angle_beta   90.00
_cell.angle_gamma   90.00
#
_symmetry.space_group_name_H-M   'P 1'
#
loop_
_entity.id
_entity.type
_entity.pdbx_description
1 polymer ?
#
loop_
_entity_poly.entity_id
_entity_poly.type
_entity_poly.pdbx_seq_one_letter_code
_entity_poly.pdbx_strand_id
1 'polypeptide(L)'
;MAASQPLCSGGAVTAFALTESDARFFSWQKRRGGSKLGDAYEMGPAFRRDAIAWTRRRHKGSKEFQIGFTDGSWGTTVIPEGDAFLKAFPGTLSPKDHIS
;
A
#
# COMPACT_ATOMS: atom_id res chain seq x y z
N MET A 1 10.12 -4.60 19.76
CA MET A 1 8.96 -5.09 19.00
C MET A 1 9.48 -5.85 17.79
N ALA A 2 9.36 -7.17 17.78
CA ALA A 2 9.66 -7.97 16.60
C ALA A 2 8.35 -8.14 15.82
N ALA A 3 8.25 -7.52 14.65
CA ALA A 3 7.14 -7.78 13.74
C ALA A 3 7.31 -9.20 13.19
N SER A 4 6.41 -10.12 13.55
CA SER A 4 6.39 -11.46 12.99
C SER A 4 6.09 -11.37 11.49
N GLN A 5 7.10 -11.54 10.63
CA GLN A 5 6.85 -11.92 9.25
C GLN A 5 6.39 -13.38 9.28
N PRO A 6 5.18 -13.72 8.80
CA PRO A 6 4.82 -15.11 8.60
C PRO A 6 5.83 -15.71 7.63
N LEU A 7 6.52 -16.76 8.06
CA LEU A 7 7.36 -17.61 7.22
C LEU A 7 6.46 -18.42 6.27
N CYS A 8 5.81 -17.74 5.33
CA CYS A 8 5.04 -18.39 4.29
C CYS A 8 5.90 -18.49 3.03
N SER A 9 6.16 -19.71 2.58
CA SER A 9 6.89 -20.04 1.34
C SER A 9 6.10 -19.74 0.05
N GLY A 10 5.02 -18.95 0.15
CA GLY A 10 4.21 -18.43 -0.94
C GLY A 10 4.20 -16.91 -0.88
N GLY A 11 4.36 -16.25 -2.02
CA GLY A 11 4.40 -14.79 -2.09
C GLY A 11 3.08 -14.17 -1.59
N ALA A 12 3.17 -13.24 -0.65
CA ALA A 12 2.05 -12.40 -0.26
C ALA A 12 1.99 -11.19 -1.20
N VAL A 13 0.82 -10.94 -1.77
CA VAL A 13 0.52 -9.70 -2.49
C VAL A 13 -0.22 -8.80 -1.52
N THR A 14 0.28 -7.58 -1.30
CA THR A 14 -0.46 -6.54 -0.58
C THR A 14 -0.97 -5.54 -1.61
N ALA A 15 -2.25 -5.20 -1.57
CA ALA A 15 -2.80 -4.11 -2.36
C ALA A 15 -3.48 -3.10 -1.45
N PHE A 16 -3.61 -1.91 -2.01
CA PHE A 16 -4.23 -0.77 -1.38
C PHE A 16 -5.48 -0.40 -2.16
N ALA A 17 -6.62 -0.40 -1.50
CA ALA A 17 -7.87 0.08 -2.08
C ALA A 17 -8.18 1.47 -1.51
N LEU A 18 -8.46 2.41 -2.39
CA LEU A 18 -8.85 3.76 -2.05
C LEU A 18 -10.25 4.02 -2.56
N THR A 19 -11.14 4.44 -1.67
CA THR A 19 -12.46 4.96 -2.01
C THR A 19 -12.49 6.48 -1.81
N GLU A 20 -13.65 7.10 -1.99
CA GLU A 20 -13.80 8.53 -1.71
C GLU A 20 -13.55 8.86 -0.24
N SER A 21 -13.95 7.98 0.68
CA SER A 21 -13.87 8.21 2.14
C SER A 21 -12.75 7.43 2.83
N ASP A 22 -12.35 6.27 2.29
CA ASP A 22 -11.55 5.28 3.02
C ASP A 22 -10.33 4.81 2.22
N ALA A 23 -9.34 4.35 2.96
CA ALA A 23 -8.15 3.68 2.50
C ALA A 23 -8.02 2.35 3.25
N ARG A 24 -7.89 1.25 2.50
CA ARG A 24 -7.86 -0.11 3.06
C ARG A 24 -6.69 -0.90 2.48
N PHE A 25 -6.09 -1.73 3.30
CA PHE A 25 -5.05 -2.66 2.87
C PHE A 25 -5.62 -4.07 2.81
N PHE A 26 -5.32 -4.77 1.73
CA PHE A 26 -5.70 -6.16 1.53
C PHE A 26 -4.44 -6.98 1.28
N SER A 27 -4.39 -8.19 1.84
CA SER A 27 -3.37 -9.17 1.51
C SER A 27 -3.99 -10.40 0.88
N TRP A 28 -3.36 -10.88 -0.18
CA TRP A 28 -3.64 -12.17 -0.80
C TRP A 28 -2.42 -13.05 -0.65
N GLN A 29 -2.63 -14.28 -0.22
CA GLN A 29 -1.58 -15.29 -0.29
C GLN A 29 -1.62 -15.99 -1.64
N LYS A 30 -0.51 -16.00 -2.36
CA LYS A 30 -0.39 -16.80 -3.58
C LYS A 30 -0.22 -18.27 -3.18
N ARG A 31 -1.17 -19.13 -3.58
CA ARG A 31 -1.11 -20.56 -3.31
C ARG A 31 0.05 -21.20 -4.08
N ARG A 32 0.78 -22.13 -3.44
CA ARG A 32 1.91 -22.84 -4.06
C ARG A 32 1.44 -23.65 -5.26
N GLY A 33 2.15 -23.53 -6.39
CA GLY A 33 1.91 -24.34 -7.60
C GLY A 33 0.75 -23.90 -8.49
N GLY A 34 0.13 -22.75 -8.24
CA GLY A 34 -0.97 -22.23 -9.06
C GLY A 34 -0.78 -20.78 -9.50
N SER A 35 -1.41 -20.41 -10.62
CA SER A 35 -1.57 -19.00 -11.05
C SER A 35 -2.67 -18.25 -10.29
N LYS A 36 -3.47 -18.96 -9.49
CA LYS A 36 -4.61 -18.39 -8.76
C LYS A 36 -4.16 -17.74 -7.45
N LEU A 37 -4.63 -16.52 -7.21
CA LEU A 37 -4.57 -15.88 -5.90
C LEU A 37 -5.46 -16.66 -4.93
N GLY A 38 -5.00 -16.85 -3.70
CA GLY A 38 -5.82 -17.37 -2.62
C GLY A 38 -6.81 -16.33 -2.11
N ASP A 39 -7.43 -16.62 -0.97
CA ASP A 39 -8.41 -15.73 -0.36
C ASP A 39 -7.77 -14.40 0.04
N ALA A 40 -8.55 -13.32 -0.15
CA ALA A 40 -8.17 -11.98 0.23
C ALA A 40 -8.51 -11.77 1.71
N TYR A 41 -7.58 -11.20 2.47
CA TYR A 41 -7.81 -10.80 3.84
C TYR A 41 -7.60 -9.30 3.97
N GLU A 42 -8.56 -8.61 4.59
CA GLU A 42 -8.37 -7.21 4.96
C GLU A 42 -7.35 -7.13 6.10
N MET A 43 -6.28 -6.38 5.86
CA MET A 43 -5.14 -6.25 6.77
C MET A 43 -5.37 -5.05 7.68
N GLY A 44 -6.21 -5.25 8.71
CA GLY A 44 -6.41 -4.27 9.76
C GLY A 44 -7.53 -3.26 9.50
N PRO A 45 -7.52 -2.09 10.17
CA PRO A 45 -8.61 -1.14 10.13
C PRO A 45 -8.66 -0.39 8.79
N ALA A 46 -9.87 -0.04 8.36
CA ALA A 46 -10.08 0.96 7.33
C ALA A 46 -9.65 2.33 7.87
N PHE A 47 -8.75 3.00 7.16
CA PHE A 47 -8.32 4.35 7.49
C PHE A 47 -9.21 5.32 6.74
N ARG A 48 -9.63 6.40 7.38
CA ARG A 48 -10.23 7.49 6.61
C ARG A 48 -9.19 8.09 5.68
N ARG A 49 -9.61 8.57 4.51
CA ARG A 49 -8.72 9.17 3.51
C ARG A 49 -7.97 10.38 4.06
N ASP A 50 -8.60 11.15 4.95
CA ASP A 50 -7.98 12.31 5.62
C ASP A 50 -6.93 11.92 6.68
N ALA A 51 -6.85 10.65 7.08
CA ALA A 51 -5.75 10.15 7.88
C ALA A 51 -4.45 10.02 7.07
N ILE A 52 -4.50 10.10 5.73
CA ILE A 52 -3.29 10.10 4.88
C ILE A 52 -2.70 11.50 4.86
N ALA A 53 -1.53 11.65 5.47
CA ALA A 53 -0.81 12.91 5.52
C ALA A 53 0.01 13.16 4.25
N TRP A 54 0.65 12.12 3.71
CA TRP A 54 1.46 12.22 2.51
C TRP A 54 1.55 10.88 1.77
N THR A 55 1.83 10.97 0.48
CA THR A 55 2.14 9.82 -0.38
C THR A 55 3.45 10.09 -1.09
N ARG A 56 4.27 9.06 -1.33
CA ARG A 56 5.54 9.19 -2.06
C ARG A 56 5.73 8.04 -3.01
N ARG A 57 6.19 8.33 -4.23
CA ARG A 57 6.65 7.31 -5.16
C ARG A 57 8.10 6.94 -4.85
N ARG A 58 8.39 5.64 -4.64
CA ARG A 58 9.72 5.21 -4.17
C ARG A 58 10.80 5.30 -5.24
N HIS A 59 10.45 4.99 -6.49
CA HIS A 59 11.34 5.10 -7.63
C HIS A 59 10.59 5.66 -8.84
N LYS A 60 11.28 6.40 -9.71
CA LYS A 60 10.68 6.87 -10.96
C LYS A 60 10.28 5.67 -11.80
N GLY A 61 9.00 5.59 -12.18
CA GLY A 61 8.47 4.46 -12.95
C GLY A 61 8.10 3.23 -12.13
N SER A 62 8.40 3.14 -10.83
CA SER A 62 7.94 2.00 -10.02
C SER A 62 6.46 2.10 -9.72
N LYS A 63 5.87 0.94 -9.42
CA LYS A 63 4.53 0.81 -8.84
C LYS A 63 4.57 0.78 -7.31
N GLU A 64 5.72 1.07 -6.71
CA GLU A 64 5.88 1.09 -5.26
C GLU A 64 5.68 2.50 -4.71
N PHE A 65 4.75 2.61 -3.77
CA PHE A 65 4.40 3.85 -3.10
C PHE A 65 4.53 3.69 -1.59
N GLN A 66 4.99 4.77 -0.96
CA GLN A 66 4.93 4.95 0.48
C GLN A 66 3.73 5.82 0.81
N ILE A 67 3.07 5.50 1.92
CA ILE A 67 1.90 6.22 2.43
C ILE A 67 2.19 6.51 3.90
N GLY A 68 2.14 7.79 4.27
CA GLY A 68 2.28 8.25 5.65
C GLY A 68 0.96 8.76 6.19
N PHE A 69 0.74 8.50 7.48
CA PHE A 69 -0.50 8.82 8.18
C PHE A 69 -0.31 9.96 9.18
N THR A 70 -1.41 10.59 9.57
CA THR A 70 -1.44 11.72 10.52
C THR A 70 -0.97 11.35 11.93
N ASP A 71 -0.98 10.06 12.28
CA ASP A 71 -0.45 9.55 13.55
C ASP A 71 1.08 9.34 13.53
N GLY A 72 1.74 9.67 12.42
CA GLY A 72 3.18 9.50 12.21
C GLY A 72 3.60 8.11 11.75
N SER A 73 2.67 7.15 11.65
CA SER A 73 2.93 5.84 11.07
C SER A 73 3.06 5.94 9.54
N TRP A 74 3.75 4.97 8.92
CA TRP A 74 3.87 4.89 7.47
C TRP A 74 4.06 3.46 7.00
N GLY A 75 3.73 3.21 5.73
CA GLY A 75 3.88 1.91 5.09
C GLY A 75 4.35 2.02 3.64
N THR A 76 4.76 0.89 3.06
CA THR A 76 5.05 0.76 1.63
C THR A 76 4.14 -0.27 1.02
N THR A 77 3.60 0.00 -0.17
CA THR A 77 2.72 -0.91 -0.90
C THR A 77 2.95 -0.81 -2.39
N VAL A 78 2.53 -1.85 -3.13
CA VAL A 78 2.54 -1.86 -4.59
C VAL A 78 1.15 -1.48 -5.08
N ILE A 79 1.08 -0.50 -5.98
CA ILE A 79 -0.15 0.01 -6.56
C ILE A 79 -0.14 -0.30 -8.07
N PRO A 80 -0.88 -1.34 -8.50
CA PRO A 80 -0.90 -1.80 -9.89
C PRO A 80 -1.24 -0.70 -10.91
N GLU A 81 -2.18 0.18 -10.53
CA GLU A 81 -2.68 1.30 -11.33
C GLU A 81 -2.11 2.64 -10.83
N GLY A 82 -0.79 2.76 -10.87
CA GLY A 82 -0.08 3.94 -10.34
C GLY A 82 -0.59 5.28 -10.90
N ASP A 83 -1.00 5.34 -12.17
CA ASP A 83 -1.51 6.57 -12.78
C ASP A 83 -2.88 6.99 -12.21
N ALA A 84 -3.76 6.02 -11.92
CA ALA A 84 -5.04 6.31 -11.27
C ALA A 84 -4.81 6.79 -9.83
N PHE A 85 -3.85 6.20 -9.12
CA PHE A 85 -3.44 6.65 -7.80
C PHE A 85 -2.86 8.06 -7.81
N LEU A 86 -2.00 8.40 -8.77
CA LEU A 86 -1.45 9.75 -8.92
C LEU A 86 -2.53 10.79 -9.24
N LYS A 87 -3.62 10.42 -9.93
CA LYS A 87 -4.78 11.29 -10.11
C LYS A 87 -5.53 11.52 -8.79
N ALA A 88 -5.64 10.51 -7.95
CA ALA A 88 -6.28 10.61 -6.64
C ALA A 88 -5.41 11.37 -5.60
N PHE A 89 -4.09 11.32 -5.75
CA PHE A 89 -3.10 12.00 -4.91
C PHE A 89 -2.13 12.82 -5.78
N PRO A 90 -2.57 13.96 -6.34
CA PRO A 90 -1.73 14.77 -7.24
C PRO A 90 -0.50 15.37 -6.54
N GLY A 91 -0.54 15.51 -5.21
CA GLY A 91 0.60 15.92 -4.38
C GLY A 91 1.57 14.80 -4.01
N THR A 92 1.50 13.64 -4.68
CA THR A 92 2.41 12.52 -4.38
C THR A 92 3.87 12.95 -4.59
N LEU A 93 4.65 12.83 -3.53
CA LEU A 93 6.06 13.20 -3.48
C LEU A 93 6.92 12.31 -4.40
N SER A 94 7.94 12.94 -4.98
CA SER A 94 9.03 12.25 -5.65
C SER A 94 9.97 11.57 -4.63
N PRO A 95 10.83 10.63 -5.06
CA PRO A 95 11.80 9.98 -4.17
C PRO A 95 12.73 10.95 -3.42
N LYS A 96 12.97 12.15 -3.99
CA LYS A 96 13.90 13.15 -3.46
C LYS A 96 13.21 14.26 -2.65
N ASP A 97 11.89 14.33 -2.68
CA ASP A 97 11.16 15.42 -2.04
C ASP A 97 11.15 15.20 -0.52
N HIS A 98 11.24 16.27 0.26
CA HIS A 98 11.17 16.19 1.71
C HIS A 98 9.74 15.87 2.19
N ILE A 99 9.63 15.04 3.23
CA ILE A 99 8.39 14.90 4.01
C ILE A 99 8.46 16.01 5.05
N SER A 100 7.49 16.92 4.99
CA SER A 100 7.26 17.98 5.97
C SER A 100 6.32 17.54 7.05
#